data_AF-A0A3D0DYM1-F1
#
_entry.id   AF-A0A3D0DYM1-F1
#
_cell.length_a   1.000
_cell.length_b   1.000
_cell.length_c   1.000
_cell.angle_alpha   90.00
_cell.angle_beta   90.00
_cell.angle_gamma   90.00
#
_symmetry.space_group_name_H-M   'P 1'
#
loop_
_entity.id
_entity.type
_entity.pdbx_description
1 polymer ?
#
loop_
_entity_poly.entity_id
_entity_poly.type
_entity_poly.pdbx_seq_one_letter_code
_entity_poly.pdbx_strand_id
1 'polypeptide(L)' 'PLVHLNDHPVEDLHALALHVSVPDAIADFVRREAPATQRVELCHDRERIVVRRGWEPLGADCRPAPGDEVIALDR' A
#
# COMPACT_ATOMS: atom_id res chain seq x y z
N PRO A 1 -3.75 9.21 8.67
CA PRO A 1 -4.25 8.99 7.30
C PRO A 1 -5.78 8.96 7.30
N LEU A 2 -6.42 9.95 6.69
CA LEU A 2 -7.88 10.03 6.60
C LEU A 2 -8.33 9.15 5.44
N VAL A 3 -8.65 7.89 5.71
CA VAL A 3 -9.24 6.98 4.72
C VAL A 3 -10.76 7.15 4.79
N HIS A 4 -11.36 7.59 3.68
CA HIS A 4 -12.81 7.72 3.57
C HIS A 4 -13.37 6.44 2.95
N LEU A 5 -14.28 5.76 3.64
CA LEU A 5 -14.81 4.46 3.21
C LEU A 5 -16.04 4.56 2.30
N ASN A 6 -16.70 5.72 2.27
CA ASN A 6 -17.99 5.85 1.59
C ASN A 6 -17.88 5.83 0.05
N ASP A 7 -16.66 6.00 -0.48
CA ASP A 7 -16.38 6.02 -1.93
C ASP A 7 -15.71 4.72 -2.40
N HIS A 8 -15.61 3.69 -1.55
CA HIS A 8 -15.03 2.39 -1.88
C HIS A 8 -16.10 1.38 -2.34
N PRO A 9 -15.80 0.56 -3.38
CA PRO A 9 -16.69 -0.55 -3.78
C PRO A 9 -17.00 -1.48 -2.61
N VAL A 10 -18.25 -1.93 -2.50
CA VAL A 10 -18.73 -2.73 -1.35
C VAL A 10 -18.05 -4.09 -1.30
N GLU A 11 -17.80 -4.67 -2.46
CA GLU A 11 -17.04 -5.90 -2.63
C GLU A 11 -15.61 -5.80 -2.06
N ASP A 12 -14.94 -4.67 -2.27
CA ASP A 12 -13.60 -4.41 -1.75
C ASP A 12 -13.63 -4.21 -0.23
N LEU A 13 -14.65 -3.51 0.28
CA LEU A 13 -14.87 -3.37 1.72
C LEU A 13 -15.07 -4.74 2.40
N HIS A 14 -15.87 -5.62 1.79
CA HIS A 14 -16.10 -6.98 2.30
C HIS A 14 -14.84 -7.85 2.21
N ALA A 15 -13.98 -7.60 1.23
CA ALA A 15 -12.68 -8.25 1.09
C ALA A 15 -11.59 -7.63 2.00
N LEU A 16 -11.90 -6.56 2.74
CA LEU A 16 -10.93 -5.74 3.48
C LEU A 16 -9.79 -5.20 2.59
N ALA A 17 -10.11 -4.94 1.31
CA ALA A 17 -9.22 -4.34 0.33
C ALA A 17 -9.49 -2.84 0.22
N LEU A 18 -8.50 -2.00 0.55
CA LEU A 18 -8.61 -0.55 0.43
C LEU A 18 -7.80 -0.07 -0.77
N HIS A 19 -8.50 0.33 -1.83
CA HIS A 19 -7.89 0.87 -3.05
C HIS A 19 -7.69 2.39 -2.95
N VAL A 20 -6.65 2.85 -2.25
CA VAL A 20 -6.29 4.28 -2.23
C VAL A 20 -5.55 4.65 -3.50
N SER A 21 -6.29 4.94 -4.57
CA SER A 21 -5.67 5.27 -5.85
C SER A 21 -5.12 6.69 -5.86
N VAL A 22 -3.81 6.82 -5.96
CA VAL A 22 -3.25 7.72 -6.97
C VAL A 22 -3.32 6.93 -8.28
N PRO A 23 -4.10 7.34 -9.30
CA PRO A 23 -4.11 6.66 -10.59
C PRO A 23 -2.68 6.43 -11.11
N ASP A 24 -2.42 5.29 -11.77
CA ASP A 24 -1.08 4.96 -12.28
C ASP A 24 -0.46 6.12 -13.09
N ALA A 25 -1.29 6.85 -13.85
CA ALA A 25 -0.87 8.05 -14.57
C ALA A 25 -0.28 9.16 -13.67
N ILE A 26 -0.82 9.37 -12.47
CA ILE A 26 -0.29 10.33 -11.50
C ILE A 26 0.95 9.76 -10.81
N ALA A 27 0.98 8.45 -10.50
CA ALA A 27 2.15 7.80 -9.94
C ALA A 27 3.36 7.89 -10.90
N ASP A 28 3.12 7.64 -12.19
CA ASP A 28 4.08 7.80 -13.26
C ASP A 28 4.53 9.25 -13.44
N PHE A 29 3.60 10.22 -13.35
CA PHE A 29 3.93 11.64 -13.37
C PHE A 29 4.87 12.01 -12.21
N VAL A 30 4.54 11.62 -10.98
CA VAL A 30 5.37 11.89 -9.79
C VAL A 30 6.76 11.26 -9.94
N ARG A 31 6.85 10.03 -10.45
CA ARG A 31 8.13 9.35 -10.67
C ARG A 31 9.03 10.09 -11.67
N ARG A 32 8.43 10.70 -12.71
CA ARG A 32 9.15 11.50 -13.71
C ARG A 32 9.61 12.86 -13.16
N GLU A 33 8.70 13.60 -12.52
CA GLU A 33 8.97 14.98 -12.08
C GLU A 33 9.78 15.05 -10.79
N ALA A 34 9.67 14.05 -9.92
CA ALA A 34 10.33 14.01 -8.63
C ALA A 34 10.99 12.64 -8.40
N PRO A 35 12.11 12.33 -9.08
CA PRO A 35 12.72 10.99 -9.08
C PRO A 35 13.26 10.54 -7.71
N ALA A 36 13.47 11.47 -6.77
CA ALA A 36 13.81 11.14 -5.39
C ALA A 36 12.61 10.66 -4.56
N THR A 37 11.39 10.74 -5.10
CA THR A 37 10.17 10.28 -4.43
C THR A 37 10.12 8.75 -4.42
N GLN A 38 9.68 8.22 -3.28
CA GLN A 38 9.41 6.80 -3.13
C GLN A 38 7.91 6.59 -2.97
N ARG A 39 7.38 5.58 -3.65
CA ARG A 39 6.07 5.04 -3.34
C ARG A 39 6.17 4.23 -2.04
N VAL A 40 5.18 4.37 -1.17
CA VAL A 40 5.08 3.63 0.09
C VAL A 40 3.79 2.83 0.05
N GLU A 41 3.91 1.51 0.13
CA GLU A 41 2.76 0.61 0.23
C GLU A 41 2.75 -0.09 1.59
N LEU A 42 1.55 -0.30 2.12
CA LEU A 42 1.33 -0.99 3.38
C LEU A 42 0.37 -2.16 3.14
N CYS A 43 0.76 -3.34 3.59
CA CYS A 43 -0.10 -4.50 3.67
C CYS A 43 -0.12 -4.97 5.11
N HIS A 44 -1.30 -5.21 5.66
CA HIS A 44 -1.43 -5.72 7.02
C HIS A 44 -2.15 -7.06 7.01
N ASP A 45 -1.67 -7.98 7.83
CA ASP A 45 -2.37 -9.20 8.17
C ASP A 45 -2.72 -9.19 9.67
N ARG A 46 -3.01 -10.36 10.26
CA ARG A 46 -3.37 -10.48 11.67
C ARG A 46 -2.19 -10.36 12.64
N GLU A 47 -0.97 -10.43 12.14
CA GLU A 47 0.25 -10.57 12.93
C GLU A 47 1.23 -9.42 12.71
N ARG A 48 1.19 -8.79 11.54
CA ARG A 48 2.17 -7.79 11.13
C ARG A 48 1.64 -6.80 10.09
N ILE A 49 2.38 -5.72 9.96
CA ILE A 49 2.33 -4.78 8.83
C ILE A 49 3.64 -4.92 8.05
N VAL A 50 3.55 -5.09 6.74
CA VAL A 50 4.68 -4.98 5.81
C VAL A 50 4.62 -3.62 5.13
N VAL A 51 5.71 -2.87 5.23
CA VAL A 51 5.88 -1.57 4.57
C VAL A 51 6.92 -1.71 3.45
N ARG A 52 6.48 -1.52 2.21
CA ARG A 52 7.37 -1.49 1.04
C ARG A 52 7.62 -0.07 0.59
N ARG A 53 8.90 0.26 0.41
CA ARG A 53 9.35 1.56 -0.12
C ARG A 53 9.98 1.36 -1.48
N GLY A 54 9.49 2.08 -2.47
CA GLY A 54 9.89 1.93 -3.86
C GLY A 54 8.70 1.63 -4.76
N TRP A 55 8.99 1.45 -6.05
CA TRP A 55 7.99 1.37 -7.11
C TRP A 55 7.56 -0.05 -7.44
N GLU A 56 8.17 -1.06 -6.81
CA GLU A 56 7.76 -2.44 -6.96
C GLU A 56 6.50 -2.71 -6.12
N PRO A 57 5.44 -3.32 -6.69
CA PRO A 57 4.19 -3.53 -5.98
C PRO A 57 4.31 -4.59 -4.88
N LEU A 58 3.66 -4.34 -3.75
CA LEU A 58 3.44 -5.28 -2.67
C LEU A 58 2.28 -6.21 -3.04
N GLY A 59 2.51 -7.52 -3.01
CA GLY A 59 1.49 -8.52 -3.34
C GLY A 59 0.43 -8.67 -2.24
N ALA A 60 -0.72 -9.25 -2.61
CA ALA A 60 -1.88 -9.39 -1.73
C ALA A 60 -1.64 -10.25 -0.46
N ASP A 61 -0.63 -11.14 -0.47
CA ASP A 61 -0.36 -12.04 0.65
C ASP A 61 0.41 -11.39 1.82
N CYS A 62 0.67 -10.08 1.76
CA CYS A 62 1.51 -9.36 2.72
C CYS A 62 2.86 -10.06 3.00
N ARG A 63 3.48 -10.68 1.97
CA ARG A 63 4.78 -11.35 2.10
C ARG A 63 5.93 -10.34 1.99
N PRO A 64 6.79 -10.24 3.01
CA PRO A 64 7.94 -9.35 2.95
C PRO A 64 9.01 -9.88 1.98
N ALA A 65 9.67 -8.97 1.28
CA ALA A 65 10.86 -9.19 0.47
C ALA A 65 12.09 -8.51 1.11
N PRO A 66 13.32 -8.79 0.64
CA PRO A 66 14.51 -8.10 1.13
C PRO A 66 14.38 -6.57 1.01
N GLY A 67 14.61 -5.87 2.12
CA GLY A 67 14.51 -4.41 2.18
C GLY A 67 13.14 -3.87 2.62
N ASP A 68 12.12 -4.72 2.72
CA ASP A 68 10.85 -4.32 3.34
C ASP A 68 10.99 -4.17 4.86
N GLU A 69 10.26 -3.22 5.42
CA GLU A 69 10.13 -3.03 6.86
C GLU A 69 8.95 -3.88 7.37
N VAL A 70 9.17 -4.62 8.46
CA VAL A 70 8.14 -5.46 9.09
C VAL A 70 7.89 -4.97 10.50
N ILE A 71 6.65 -4.57 10.76
CA ILE A 71 6.19 -4.10 12.07
C ILE A 71 5.30 -5.19 12.65
N ALA A 72 5.69 -5.78 13.78
CA ALA A 72 4.85 -6.72 14.49
C ALA A 72 3.65 -6.00 15.12
N LEU A 73 2.48 -6.62 15.06
CA LEU A 73 1.30 -6.14 15.78
C LEU A 73 1.26 -6.88 17.11
N ASP A 74 1.70 -6.20 18.17
CA ASP A 74 1.58 -6.70 19.54
C ASP A 74 0.08 -6.97 19.83
N ARG A 75 -0.23 -8.18 20.32
CA ARG A 75 -1.60 -8.57 20.68
C ARG A 75 -2.03 -7.96 21.99
#